data_AF-E1JUJ3-F1
#
_entry.id   AF-E1JUJ3-F1
#
_cell.length_a   1.000
_cell.length_b   1.000
_cell.length_c   1.000
_cell.angle_alpha   90.00
_cell.angle_beta   90.00
_cell.angle_gamma   90.00
#
_symmetry.space_group_name_H-M   'P 1'
#
loop_
_entity.id
_entity.type
_entity.pdbx_description
1 polymer ?
#
loop_
_entity_poly.entity_id
_entity_poly.type
_entity_poly.pdbx_seq_one_letter_code
_entity_poly.pdbx_strand_id
1 'polypeptide(L)' 'MRVNSRDWRMTDLECVAGQLGFAIRKASGSHVTFSVAGCPTVVTVPARKPVKPAYVRLFLRLVDESREV' A
#
# COMPACT_ATOMS: atom_id res chain seq x y z
N MET A 1 13.42 -3.17 6.57
CA MET A 1 12.19 -3.89 6.15
C MET A 1 12.14 -4.01 4.61
N ARG A 2 13.09 -4.74 3.99
CA ARG A 2 13.22 -4.85 2.50
C ARG A 2 13.51 -6.27 2.00
N VAL A 3 13.67 -7.25 2.90
CA VAL A 3 14.26 -8.56 2.58
C VAL A 3 13.23 -9.71 2.58
N ASN A 4 12.01 -9.52 3.11
CA ASN A 4 10.98 -10.56 3.08
C ASN A 4 9.73 -10.09 2.32
N SER A 5 9.66 -10.39 1.03
CA SER A 5 8.49 -10.15 0.16
C SER A 5 7.44 -11.26 0.27
N ARG A 6 7.68 -12.28 1.10
CA ARG A 6 6.73 -13.35 1.44
C ARG A 6 6.04 -12.98 2.77
N ASP A 7 4.73 -13.17 2.83
CA ASP A 7 3.86 -12.92 4.00
C ASP A 7 3.36 -11.49 4.30
N TRP A 8 3.48 -10.53 3.37
CA TRP A 8 2.80 -9.24 3.57
C TRP A 8 1.28 -9.42 3.67
N ARG A 9 0.70 -8.97 4.79
CA ARG A 9 -0.73 -8.89 5.00
C ARG A 9 -1.21 -7.49 4.68
N MET A 10 -2.51 -7.36 4.42
CA MET A 10 -3.12 -6.05 4.24
C MET A 10 -2.89 -5.16 5.47
N THR A 11 -2.96 -5.73 6.68
CA THR A 11 -2.71 -5.02 7.93
C THR A 11 -1.31 -4.43 8.02
N ASP A 12 -0.29 -5.09 7.45
CA ASP A 12 1.07 -4.55 7.41
C ASP A 12 1.15 -3.31 6.51
N LEU A 13 0.50 -3.36 5.34
CA LEU A 13 0.41 -2.22 4.42
C LEU A 13 -0.37 -1.07 5.04
N GLU A 14 -1.47 -1.34 5.72
CA GLU A 14 -2.26 -0.34 6.45
C GLU A 14 -1.46 0.33 7.57
N CYS A 15 -0.67 -0.45 8.32
CA CYS A 15 0.18 0.07 9.38
C CYS A 15 1.23 1.03 8.83
N VAL A 16 1.95 0.62 7.77
CA VAL A 16 2.95 1.48 7.11
C VAL A 16 2.30 2.72 6.50
N ALA A 17 1.18 2.57 5.80
CA ALA A 17 0.44 3.69 5.22
C ALA A 17 -0.04 4.69 6.29
N GLY A 18 -0.53 4.19 7.43
CA GLY A 18 -0.96 5.03 8.55
C GLY A 18 0.21 5.80 9.18
N GLN A 19 1.38 5.17 9.31
CA GLN A 19 2.60 5.84 9.81
C GLN A 19 3.09 6.95 8.88
N LEU A 20 2.88 6.80 7.57
CA LEU A 20 3.28 7.77 6.55
C LEU A 20 2.21 8.83 6.27
N GLY A 21 1.05 8.78 6.94
CA GLY A 21 -0.04 9.73 6.74
C GLY A 21 -0.80 9.55 5.42
N PHE A 22 -0.77 8.35 4.82
CA PHE A 22 -1.45 8.09 3.56
C PHE A 22 -2.96 7.98 3.78
N ALA A 23 -3.73 8.41 2.79
CA ALA A 23 -5.17 8.17 2.76
C ALA A 23 -5.43 6.69 2.43
N ILE A 24 -6.12 6.00 3.34
CA ILE A 24 -6.51 4.60 3.19
C ILE A 24 -8.01 4.55 2.94
N ARG A 25 -8.42 4.06 1.77
CA ARG A 25 -9.82 3.84 1.42
C ARG A 25 -10.11 2.36 1.30
N LYS A 26 -11.04 1.86 2.12
CA LYS A 26 -11.59 0.52 2.02
C LYS A 26 -12.89 0.62 1.23
N ALA A 27 -12.90 0.13 -0.01
CA ALA A 27 -14.17 -0.08 -0.70
C ALA A 27 -14.93 -1.21 0.01
N SER A 28 -16.25 -1.31 -0.17
CA SER A 28 -17.14 -2.33 0.43
C SER A 28 -16.84 -3.79 -0.04
N GLY A 29 -15.59 -4.10 -0.38
CA GLY A 29 -15.15 -5.40 -0.88
C GLY A 29 -13.70 -5.70 -0.48
N SER A 30 -13.12 -6.67 -1.16
CA SER A 30 -11.78 -7.18 -0.89
C SER A 30 -10.66 -6.30 -1.48
N HIS A 31 -10.84 -4.99 -1.60
CA HIS A 31 -9.81 -4.08 -2.12
C HIS A 31 -9.59 -2.90 -1.18
N VAL A 32 -8.32 -2.56 -0.99
CA VAL A 32 -7.88 -1.40 -0.22
C VAL A 32 -7.07 -0.50 -1.13
N THR A 33 -7.43 0.77 -1.18
CA THR A 33 -6.78 1.78 -2.01
C THR A 33 -5.95 2.69 -1.12
N PHE A 34 -4.70 2.92 -1.51
CA PHE A 34 -3.73 3.80 -0.87
C PHE A 34 -3.44 4.98 -1.80
N SER A 35 -3.49 6.19 -1.25
CA SER A 35 -3.22 7.43 -1.99
C SER A 35 -2.57 8.47 -1.08
N VAL A 36 -1.78 9.36 -1.66
CA VAL A 36 -1.08 10.45 -0.94
C VAL A 36 -1.51 11.79 -1.52
N ALA A 37 -1.77 12.78 -0.66
CA ALA A 37 -2.09 14.12 -1.12
C ALA A 37 -0.89 14.72 -1.90
N GLY A 38 -1.14 15.26 -3.09
CA GLY A 38 -0.08 15.79 -3.96
C GLY A 38 0.59 14.75 -4.86
N CYS A 39 0.32 13.46 -4.66
CA CYS A 39 0.81 12.41 -5.56
C CYS A 39 -0.31 11.94 -6.51
N PRO A 40 -0.09 11.90 -7.84
CA PRO A 40 -1.08 11.37 -8.79
C PRO A 40 -1.20 9.84 -8.70
N THR A 41 -0.21 9.18 -8.09
CA THR A 41 -0.15 7.73 -7.98
C THR A 41 -1.12 7.22 -6.91
N VAL A 42 -1.97 6.27 -7.30
CA VAL A 42 -2.93 5.61 -6.42
C VAL A 42 -2.79 4.11 -6.58
N VAL A 43 -2.61 3.39 -5.46
CA VAL A 43 -2.37 1.94 -5.47
C VAL A 43 -3.57 1.24 -4.87
N THR A 44 -4.25 0.41 -5.68
CA THR A 44 -5.32 -0.47 -5.19
C THR A 44 -4.82 -1.89 -5.04
N VAL A 45 -4.87 -2.41 -3.82
CA VAL A 45 -4.39 -3.74 -3.45
C VAL A 45 -5.59 -4.63 -3.08
N PRO A 46 -5.72 -5.82 -3.68
CA PRO A 46 -6.70 -6.79 -3.23
C PRO A 46 -6.30 -7.36 -1.86
N ALA A 47 -7.21 -7.27 -0.89
CA ALA A 47 -7.18 -7.83 0.46
C ALA A 47 -7.34 -9.37 0.51
N ARG A 48 -7.01 -10.09 -0.57
CA ARG A 48 -6.98 -11.56 -0.56
C ARG A 48 -5.63 -12.02 0.02
N LYS A 49 -5.67 -12.91 1.01
CA LYS A 49 -4.47 -13.36 1.72
C LYS A 49 -3.76 -14.50 0.97
N PRO A 50 -2.41 -14.51 0.90
CA PRO A 50 -1.47 -13.41 1.21
C PRO A 50 -1.43 -12.35 0.09
N VAL A 51 -1.04 -11.10 0.41
CA VAL A 51 -0.89 -10.04 -0.60
C VAL A 51 0.19 -10.45 -1.60
N LYS A 52 -0.13 -10.40 -2.90
CA LYS A 52 0.85 -10.79 -3.92
C LYS A 52 2.03 -9.81 -3.92
N PRO A 53 3.28 -10.30 -4.06
CA PRO A 53 4.48 -9.45 -4.08
C PRO A 53 4.44 -8.31 -5.11
N ALA A 54 3.70 -8.48 -6.21
CA ALA A 54 3.50 -7.43 -7.21
C ALA A 54 2.84 -6.17 -6.62
N TYR A 55 1.84 -6.34 -5.76
CA TYR A 55 1.17 -5.21 -5.11
C TYR A 55 2.03 -4.57 -4.03
N VAL A 56 2.85 -5.36 -3.34
CA VAL A 56 3.85 -4.82 -2.38
C VAL A 56 4.84 -3.90 -3.12
N ARG A 57 5.31 -4.30 -4.31
CA ARG A 57 6.19 -3.46 -5.13
C ARG A 57 5.51 -2.17 -5.59
N LEU A 58 4.24 -2.23 -5.99
CA LEU A 58 3.47 -1.03 -6.35
C LEU A 58 3.29 -0.09 -5.15
N PHE A 59 3.01 -0.64 -3.97
CA PHE A 59 2.92 0.14 -2.75
C PHE A 59 4.26 0.81 -2.40
N LEU A 60 5.37 0.08 -2.49
CA LEU A 60 6.70 0.66 -2.26
C LEU A 60 7.03 1.78 -3.24
N ARG A 61 6.58 1.67 -4.49
CA ARG A 61 6.74 2.74 -5.48
C ARG A 61 5.95 3.99 -5.08
N LEU A 62 4.71 3.84 -4.61
CA LEU A 62 3.94 4.96 -4.05
C LEU A 62 4.66 5.59 -2.85
N VAL A 63 5.27 4.77 -1.99
CA VAL A 63 6.06 5.27 -0.85
C VAL A 63 7.28 6.06 -1.31
N ASP A 64 7.97 5.60 -2.35
CA ASP A 64 9.11 6.31 -2.92
C ASP A 64 8.67 7.65 -3.51
N GLU A 65 7.65 7.65 -4.37
CA GLU A 65 7.09 8.85 -4.98
C GLU A 65 6.58 9.85 -3.92
N SER A 66 5.96 9.38 -2.83
CA SER A 66 5.48 10.26 -1.75
C SER A 66 6.58 11.00 -0.99
N ARG A 67 7.83 10.54 -1.08
CA ARG A 67 8.98 11.18 -0.40
C ARG A 67 9.64 12.25 -1.25
N GLU A 68 9.31 12.30 -2.54
CA GLU A 68 9.79 13.29 -3.51
C GLU A 68 8.84 14.49 -3.65
N VAL A 69 7.69 14.48 -2.95
CA VAL A 69 6.64 15.51 -2.96
C VAL A 69 6.78 16.47 -1.79
#